data_AF-A0A095Y7Z2-F1
#
_entry.id   AF-A0A095Y7Z2-F1
#
_cell.length_a   1.000
_cell.length_b   1.000
_cell.length_c   1.000
_cell.angle_alpha   90.00
_cell.angle_beta   90.00
_cell.angle_gamma   90.00
#
_symmetry.space_group_name_H-M   'P 1'
#
loop_
_entity.id
_entity.type
_entity.pdbx_description
1 polymer ?
#
loop_
_entity_poly.entity_id
_entity_poly.type
_entity_poly.pdbx_seq_one_letter_code
_entity_poly.pdbx_strand_id
1 'polypeptide(L)'
;MKQELFIEGEKVSYSIQTKNVVSVLGRVYIYRKPTTEDVLKIVWMGLTSQKGLSFDEFRKMHALGLVRMSRRRGQYTLGQVYWLVMGRVREINRRQHNS
;
A
#
# COMPACT_ATOMS: atom_id res chain seq x y z
N MET A 1 -9.12 12.54 2.33
CA MET A 1 -8.23 11.90 1.34
C MET A 1 -8.63 10.44 1.23
N LYS A 2 -8.61 9.86 0.02
CA LYS A 2 -9.13 8.51 -0.27
C LYS A 2 -7.99 7.55 -0.61
N GLN A 3 -8.15 6.29 -0.21
CA GLN A 3 -7.28 5.18 -0.60
C GLN A 3 -7.66 4.69 -2.00
N GLU A 4 -7.41 5.55 -2.98
CA GLU A 4 -7.67 5.31 -4.39
C GLU A 4 -6.43 5.69 -5.19
N LEU A 5 -6.21 5.02 -6.32
CA LEU A 5 -5.19 5.35 -7.31
C LEU A 5 -5.76 5.18 -8.71
N PHE A 6 -5.05 5.65 -9.73
CA PHE A 6 -5.39 5.36 -11.11
C PHE A 6 -4.45 4.29 -11.67
N ILE A 7 -5.01 3.31 -12.40
CA ILE A 7 -4.28 2.36 -13.23
C ILE A 7 -4.77 2.57 -14.66
N GLU A 8 -3.90 3.08 -15.53
CA GLU A 8 -4.21 3.38 -16.94
C GLU A 8 -5.42 4.32 -17.09
N GLY A 9 -5.53 5.29 -16.19
CA GLY A 9 -6.62 6.27 -16.22
C GLY A 9 -7.92 5.81 -15.55
N GLU A 10 -8.05 4.55 -15.19
CA GLU A 10 -9.19 4.05 -14.40
C GLU A 10 -8.93 4.11 -12.91
N LYS A 11 -9.95 4.49 -12.15
CA LYS A 11 -9.86 4.63 -10.69
C LYS A 11 -10.03 3.26 -10.02
N VAL A 12 -9.06 2.90 -9.19
CA VAL A 12 -9.06 1.66 -8.40
C VAL A 12 -8.89 2.00 -6.92
N SER A 13 -9.71 1.38 -6.07
CA SER A 13 -9.60 1.54 -4.61
C SER A 13 -8.61 0.52 -4.04
N TYR A 14 -8.02 0.84 -2.89
CA TYR A 14 -7.22 -0.12 -2.13
C TYR A 14 -7.46 0.02 -0.63
N SER A 15 -7.07 -1.00 0.13
CA SER A 15 -7.12 -0.99 1.59
C SER A 15 -5.79 -1.49 2.18
N ILE A 16 -5.33 -0.87 3.26
CA ILE A 16 -4.11 -1.29 3.96
C ILE A 16 -4.53 -2.28 5.04
N GLN A 17 -4.64 -3.54 4.64
CA GLN A 17 -5.09 -4.61 5.53
C GLN A 17 -3.91 -5.16 6.35
N THR A 18 -4.18 -5.50 7.61
CA THR A 18 -3.19 -6.09 8.53
C THR A 18 -2.49 -7.30 7.92
N LYS A 19 -3.25 -8.21 7.29
CA LYS A 19 -2.71 -9.43 6.67
C LYS A 19 -1.69 -9.13 5.57
N ASN A 20 -1.90 -8.07 4.78
CA ASN A 20 -1.00 -7.68 3.70
C ASN A 20 0.28 -7.05 4.26
N VAL A 21 0.14 -6.17 5.27
CA VAL A 21 1.28 -5.56 5.96
C VAL A 21 2.17 -6.63 6.59
N VAL A 22 1.57 -7.58 7.31
CA VAL A 22 2.27 -8.72 7.93
C VAL A 22 2.94 -9.61 6.88
N SER A 23 2.25 -9.91 5.77
CA SER A 23 2.82 -10.71 4.68
C SER A 23 4.04 -10.07 4.02
N VAL A 24 4.14 -8.74 4.01
CA VAL A 24 5.25 -8.02 3.35
C VAL A 24 6.36 -7.68 4.35
N LEU A 25 6.03 -7.30 5.58
CA LEU A 25 6.99 -6.76 6.55
C LEU A 25 7.43 -7.77 7.62
N GLY A 26 6.70 -8.87 7.84
CA GLY A 26 7.05 -9.91 8.82
C GLY A 26 5.94 -10.22 9.82
N ARG A 27 6.04 -11.38 10.49
CA ARG A 27 4.94 -12.08 11.19
C ARG A 27 4.65 -11.68 12.64
N VAL A 28 5.63 -11.21 13.42
CA VAL A 28 5.47 -11.11 14.89
C VAL A 28 5.62 -9.67 15.39
N TYR A 29 6.76 -9.04 15.11
CA TYR A 29 6.97 -7.61 15.34
C TYR A 29 7.67 -7.01 14.13
N ILE A 30 7.15 -5.87 13.66
CA ILE A 30 7.72 -5.18 12.51
C ILE A 30 8.65 -4.10 13.05
N TYR A 31 9.95 -4.40 13.05
CA TYR A 31 11.02 -3.49 13.50
C TYR A 31 11.63 -2.65 12.36
N ARG A 32 11.50 -3.13 11.11
CA ARG A 32 12.04 -2.43 9.94
C ARG A 32 11.05 -1.39 9.41
N LYS A 33 11.55 -0.25 8.96
CA LYS A 33 10.76 0.73 8.20
C LYS A 33 10.43 0.15 6.81
N PRO A 34 9.19 0.27 6.32
CA PRO A 34 8.85 -0.19 4.98
C PRO A 34 9.61 0.63 3.94
N THR A 35 10.10 -0.02 2.90
CA THR A 35 10.64 0.65 1.72
C THR A 35 9.49 1.13 0.83
N THR A 36 9.80 1.94 -0.19
CA THR A 36 8.83 2.31 -1.23
C THR A 36 8.23 1.07 -1.91
N GLU A 37 9.05 0.04 -2.14
CA GLU A 37 8.61 -1.20 -2.76
C GLU A 37 7.67 -1.99 -1.84
N ASP A 38 7.96 -2.05 -0.54
CA ASP A 38 7.05 -2.67 0.44
C ASP A 38 5.69 -1.96 0.44
N VAL A 39 5.67 -0.62 0.41
CA VAL A 39 4.43 0.16 0.34
C VAL A 39 3.65 -0.15 -0.92
N LEU A 40 4.31 -0.16 -2.08
CA LEU A 40 3.67 -0.52 -3.36
C LEU A 40 3.12 -1.94 -3.34
N LYS A 41 3.84 -2.90 -2.74
CA LYS A 41 3.40 -4.29 -2.63
C LYS A 41 2.17 -4.42 -1.73
N ILE A 42 2.16 -3.73 -0.60
CA ILE A 42 1.00 -3.68 0.32
C ILE A 42 -0.22 -3.08 -0.38
N VAL A 43 -0.04 -2.01 -1.16
CA VAL A 43 -1.11 -1.40 -1.96
C VAL A 43 -1.63 -2.38 -3.01
N TRP A 44 -0.74 -3.00 -3.79
CA TRP A 44 -1.10 -3.98 -4.84
C TRP A 44 -1.89 -5.17 -4.28
N MET A 45 -1.46 -5.73 -3.14
CA MET A 45 -2.20 -6.79 -2.44
C MET A 45 -3.55 -6.32 -1.90
N GLY A 46 -3.73 -5.01 -1.71
CA GLY A 46 -4.92 -4.38 -1.13
C GLY A 46 -5.89 -3.80 -2.15
N LEU A 47 -5.58 -3.87 -3.45
CA LEU A 47 -6.44 -3.36 -4.52
C LEU A 47 -7.78 -4.09 -4.54
N THR A 48 -8.87 -3.37 -4.79
CA THR A 48 -10.19 -3.96 -5.02
C THR A 48 -10.27 -4.70 -6.35
N SER A 49 -9.41 -4.35 -7.30
CA SER A 49 -9.19 -5.09 -8.55
C SER A 49 -7.73 -4.95 -8.96
N GLN A 50 -7.05 -6.09 -9.12
CA GLN A 50 -5.67 -6.12 -9.62
C GLN A 50 -5.58 -5.98 -11.13
N LYS A 51 -6.71 -6.07 -11.85
CA LYS A 51 -6.77 -6.05 -13.33
C LYS A 51 -5.85 -7.09 -14.00
N GLY A 52 -5.61 -8.22 -13.34
CA GLY A 52 -4.68 -9.25 -13.83
C GLY A 52 -3.20 -8.88 -13.73
N LEU A 53 -2.85 -7.72 -13.17
CA LEU A 53 -1.46 -7.29 -13.04
C LEU A 53 -0.75 -8.06 -11.94
N SER A 54 0.40 -8.65 -12.29
CA SER A 54 1.41 -9.07 -11.32
C SER A 54 1.98 -7.86 -10.57
N PHE A 55 2.63 -8.11 -9.44
CA PHE A 55 3.29 -7.04 -8.70
C PHE A 55 4.39 -6.35 -9.52
N ASP A 56 5.16 -7.10 -10.31
CA ASP A 56 6.22 -6.54 -11.13
C ASP A 56 5.68 -5.61 -12.22
N GLU A 57 4.57 -5.97 -12.87
CA GLU A 57 3.89 -5.11 -13.83
C GLU A 57 3.36 -3.85 -13.14
N PHE A 58 2.68 -4.00 -12.01
CA PHE A 58 2.20 -2.86 -11.22
C PHE A 58 3.33 -1.90 -10.83
N ARG A 59 4.48 -2.44 -10.38
CA ARG A 59 5.68 -1.67 -10.03
C ARG A 59 6.28 -0.95 -11.23
N LYS A 60 6.40 -1.63 -12.38
CA LYS A 60 6.85 -1.03 -13.64
C LYS A 60 5.92 0.08 -14.10
N MET A 61 4.61 -0.14 -14.07
CA MET A 61 3.60 0.86 -14.44
C MET A 61 3.62 2.08 -13.51
N HIS A 62 3.90 1.89 -12.22
CA HIS A 62 4.10 3.02 -11.29
C HIS A 62 5.34 3.84 -11.68
N ALA A 63 6.46 3.18 -12.00
CA ALA A 63 7.66 3.88 -12.47
C ALA A 63 7.43 4.66 -13.77
N LEU A 64 6.55 4.15 -14.65
CA LEU A 64 6.14 4.81 -15.90
C LEU A 64 5.03 5.87 -15.72
N GLY A 65 4.51 6.09 -14.51
CA GLY A 65 3.42 7.04 -14.23
C GLY A 65 2.03 6.58 -14.69
N LEU A 66 1.90 5.33 -15.14
CA LEU A 66 0.63 4.70 -15.53
C LEU A 66 -0.18 4.23 -14.32
N VAL A 67 0.51 3.92 -13.22
CA VAL A 67 -0.08 3.84 -11.88
C VAL A 67 0.21 5.14 -11.15
N ARG A 68 -0.82 5.94 -10.86
CA ARG A 68 -0.65 7.28 -10.30
C ARG A 68 -1.58 7.59 -9.15
N MET A 69 -1.04 8.32 -8.18
CA MET A 69 -1.77 8.90 -7.07
C MET A 69 -1.69 10.41 -7.14
N SER A 70 -2.80 11.12 -6.93
CA SER A 70 -2.83 12.58 -7.03
C SER A 70 -3.57 13.24 -5.88
N ARG A 71 -2.85 14.10 -5.14
CA ARG A 71 -3.45 14.95 -4.09
C ARG A 71 -4.55 15.86 -4.64
N ARG A 72 -4.37 16.40 -5.85
CA ARG A 72 -5.37 17.25 -6.52
C ARG A 72 -6.67 16.48 -6.82
N ARG A 73 -6.61 15.16 -6.96
CA ARG A 73 -7.77 14.28 -7.15
C ARG A 73 -8.28 13.66 -5.84
N GLY A 74 -7.83 14.17 -4.69
CA GLY A 74 -8.24 13.70 -3.36
C GLY A 74 -7.63 12.36 -2.91
N GLN A 75 -6.61 11.87 -3.62
CA GLN A 75 -5.93 10.59 -3.35
C GLN A 75 -4.69 10.80 -2.49
N TYR A 76 -4.40 9.87 -1.59
CA TYR A 76 -3.13 9.87 -0.85
C TYR A 76 -1.94 9.78 -1.79
N THR A 77 -0.95 10.67 -1.64
CA THR A 77 0.34 10.50 -2.32
C THR A 77 1.10 9.31 -1.74
N LEU A 78 2.09 8.78 -2.46
CA LEU A 78 2.87 7.63 -1.98
C LEU A 78 3.49 7.86 -0.58
N GLY A 79 3.98 9.06 -0.31
CA GLY A 79 4.47 9.43 1.03
C GLY A 79 3.37 9.44 2.10
N GLN A 80 2.13 9.81 1.75
CA GLN A 80 1.01 9.69 2.69
C GLN A 80 0.60 8.23 2.88
N VAL A 81 0.64 7.41 1.83
CA VAL A 81 0.40 5.97 1.94
C VAL A 81 1.43 5.30 2.84
N TYR A 82 2.71 5.68 2.74
CA TYR A 82 3.75 5.25 3.66
C TYR A 82 3.36 5.51 5.13
N TRP A 83 2.83 6.69 5.44
CA TRP A 83 2.39 7.02 6.80
C TRP A 83 1.17 6.19 7.25
N LEU A 84 0.25 5.87 6.34
CA LEU A 84 -0.86 4.97 6.63
C LEU A 84 -0.37 3.55 6.94
N VAL A 85 0.62 3.05 6.17
CA VAL A 85 1.28 1.76 6.44
C VAL A 85 1.96 1.78 7.80
N MET A 86 2.71 2.83 8.12
CA MET A 86 3.35 3.00 9.43
C MET A 86 2.34 3.06 10.57
N GLY A 87 1.19 3.72 10.37
CA GLY A 87 0.07 3.71 11.32
C GLY A 87 -0.42 2.29 11.60
N ARG A 88 -0.65 1.51 10.54
CA ARG A 88 -1.06 0.11 10.64
C ARG A 88 0.01 -0.77 11.31
N VAL A 89 1.30 -0.54 11.05
CA VAL A 89 2.41 -1.23 11.73
C VAL A 89 2.36 -0.98 13.24
N ARG A 90 2.16 0.27 13.68
CA ARG A 90 2.03 0.60 15.11
C ARG A 90 0.84 -0.09 15.76
N GLU A 91 -0.30 -0.16 15.06
CA GLU A 91 -1.48 -0.89 15.53
C GLU A 91 -1.21 -2.39 15.69
N ILE A 92 -0.53 -3.01 14.72
CA ILE A 92 -0.15 -4.43 14.77
C ILE A 92 0.76 -4.70 15.97
N ASN A 93 1.86 -3.94 16.10
CA ASN A 93 2.81 -4.13 17.18
C ASN A 93 2.17 -3.92 18.56
N ARG A 94 1.26 -2.94 18.71
CA ARG A 94 0.52 -2.73 19.97
C ARG A 94 -0.36 -3.92 20.35
N ARG A 95 -1.05 -4.54 19.38
CA ARG A 95 -1.89 -5.73 19.64
C ARG A 95 -1.04 -6.92 20.08
N GLN A 96 0.15 -7.10 19.51
CA GLN A 96 1.06 -8.18 19.88
C GLN A 96 1.69 -7.99 21.27
N HIS A 97 1.78 -6.75 21.76
CA HIS A 97 2.29 -6.46 23.10
C HIS A 97 1.25 -6.72 24.21
N ASN A 98 -0.04 -6.69 23.86
CA ASN A 98 -1.13 -6.86 24.81
C ASN A 98 -1.74 -8.28 24.78
N SER A 99 -1.19 -9.19 23.96
CA SER A 99 -1.55 -10.60 23.89
C SER A 99 -0.58 -11.44 24.71
#